data_AF-A0A287D0E6-F1
#
_entry.id   AF-A0A287D0E6-F1
#
_cell.length_a   1.000
_cell.length_b   1.000
_cell.length_c   1.000
_cell.angle_alpha   90.00
_cell.angle_beta   90.00
_cell.angle_gamma   90.00
#
_symmetry.space_group_name_H-M   'P 1'
#
loop_
_entity.id
_entity.type
_entity.pdbx_description
1 polymer ?
#
loop_
_entity_poly.entity_id
_entity_poly.type
_entity_poly.pdbx_seq_one_letter_code
_entity_poly.pdbx_strand_id
1 'polypeptide(L)'
;QILGRQDGVLQDWVIDDCIGNWWRPNFEPPQYPYIPAHITKPKEHKKLFLVQLQEKALFAVPKNYKLVAAPLFELYDNAPGYGPIISSLPQLLSRYGKLHILNCQINIQSHLRRGSSQNLVFKETK
;
A
#
# COMPACT_ATOMS: atom_id res chain seq x y z
N GLN A 1 -16.44 1.31 -19.26
CA GLN A 1 -17.47 2.00 -18.47
C GLN A 1 -17.20 1.68 -17.00
N ILE A 2 -16.72 2.65 -16.23
CA ILE A 2 -16.49 2.50 -14.79
C ILE A 2 -17.85 2.77 -14.13
N LEU A 3 -18.49 1.70 -13.64
CA LEU A 3 -19.78 1.78 -12.96
C LEU A 3 -19.51 2.01 -11.47
N GLY A 4 -19.75 3.23 -10.96
CA GLY A 4 -19.53 3.45 -9.53
C GLY A 4 -19.66 4.88 -9.03
N ARG A 5 -20.89 5.41 -9.10
CA ARG A 5 -21.45 6.38 -8.15
C ARG A 5 -20.98 7.85 -8.23
N GLN A 6 -21.95 8.68 -8.58
CA GLN A 6 -22.03 10.11 -8.30
C GLN A 6 -22.46 10.26 -6.83
N ASP A 7 -21.52 10.52 -5.93
CA ASP A 7 -21.75 11.12 -4.62
C ASP A 7 -20.41 11.78 -4.26
N GLY A 8 -20.32 13.09 -4.46
CA GLY A 8 -19.09 13.90 -4.54
C GLY A 8 -18.26 14.04 -3.27
N VAL A 9 -17.86 12.92 -2.64
CA VAL A 9 -16.74 12.95 -1.71
C VAL A 9 -15.47 12.92 -2.53
N LEU A 10 -14.90 14.10 -2.80
CA LEU A 10 -13.51 14.23 -3.23
C LEU A 10 -12.66 13.63 -2.11
N GLN A 11 -12.26 12.37 -2.26
CA GLN A 11 -11.28 11.75 -1.37
C GLN A 11 -9.92 12.33 -1.72
N ASP A 12 -9.53 13.41 -1.03
CA ASP A 12 -8.21 14.02 -1.20
C ASP A 12 -7.14 13.08 -0.63
N TRP A 13 -6.44 12.41 -1.54
CA TRP A 13 -5.28 11.60 -1.21
C TRP A 13 -4.10 12.52 -0.88
N VAL A 14 -3.69 12.50 0.39
CA VAL A 14 -2.46 13.17 0.81
C VAL A 14 -1.31 12.21 0.55
N ILE A 15 -0.59 12.44 -0.54
CA ILE A 15 0.64 11.72 -0.86
C ILE A 15 1.77 12.46 -0.17
N ASP A 16 2.41 11.80 0.79
CA ASP A 16 3.43 12.38 1.64
C ASP A 16 4.81 12.20 0.96
N ASP A 17 5.54 11.15 1.34
CA ASP A 17 6.91 10.95 0.87
C ASP A 17 7.10 9.70 -0.01
N CYS A 18 8.11 9.75 -0.87
CA CYS A 18 8.63 8.58 -1.58
C CYS A 18 9.43 7.70 -0.60
N ILE A 19 8.95 6.47 -0.36
CA ILE A 19 9.58 5.55 0.60
C ILE A 19 10.66 4.68 -0.04
N GLY A 20 10.62 4.48 -1.36
CA GLY A 20 11.59 3.62 -2.02
C GLY A 20 11.43 3.58 -3.55
N ASN A 21 12.52 3.18 -4.20
CA ASN A 21 12.61 3.06 -5.65
C ASN A 21 13.15 1.69 -6.02
N TRP A 22 12.52 1.05 -7.00
CA TRP A 22 12.97 -0.22 -7.56
C TRP A 22 13.07 -0.12 -9.07
N TRP A 23 14.10 -0.73 -9.62
CA TRP A 23 14.38 -0.74 -11.04
C TRP A 23 14.37 -2.17 -11.57
N ARG A 24 13.70 -2.34 -12.71
CA ARG A 24 13.77 -3.56 -13.50
C ARG A 24 14.71 -3.32 -14.69
N PRO A 25 15.86 -4.01 -14.77
CA PRO A 25 16.82 -3.79 -15.85
C PRO A 25 16.35 -4.39 -17.19
N ASN A 26 15.68 -5.54 -17.15
CA ASN A 26 15.29 -6.34 -18.32
C ASN A 26 13.78 -6.66 -18.30
N PHE A 27 13.25 -7.34 -19.32
CA PHE A 27 11.86 -7.85 -19.33
C PHE A 27 11.70 -9.15 -18.54
N GLU A 28 12.40 -9.26 -17.42
CA GLU A 28 12.42 -10.45 -16.56
C GLU A 28 11.94 -10.08 -15.15
N PRO A 29 11.46 -11.04 -14.34
CA PRO A 29 10.95 -10.81 -12.99
C PRO A 29 11.85 -10.02 -12.00
N PRO A 30 13.20 -10.13 -12.01
CA PRO A 30 14.07 -9.49 -11.02
C PRO A 30 13.95 -7.96 -10.97
N GLN A 31 13.87 -7.42 -9.76
CA GLN A 31 13.81 -5.99 -9.46
C GLN A 31 14.81 -5.66 -8.34
N TYR A 32 15.48 -4.52 -8.45
CA TYR A 32 16.54 -4.12 -7.53
C TYR A 32 16.27 -2.73 -6.93
N PRO A 33 16.62 -2.47 -5.66
CA PRO A 33 16.45 -1.16 -5.02
C PRO A 33 17.51 -0.13 -5.44
N TYR A 34 18.23 -0.40 -6.54
CA TYR A 34 19.23 0.45 -7.15
C TYR A 34 19.28 0.15 -8.65
N ILE A 35 19.89 1.02 -9.43
CA ILE A 35 20.15 0.77 -10.86
C ILE A 35 21.39 -0.13 -10.95
N PRO A 36 21.29 -1.37 -11.49
CA PRO A 36 22.45 -2.26 -11.60
C PRO A 36 23.56 -1.67 -12.45
N ALA A 37 24.80 -2.10 -12.20
CA ALA A 37 25.96 -1.65 -12.95
C ALA A 37 25.78 -1.90 -14.46
N HIS A 38 26.28 -0.96 -15.28
CA HIS A 38 26.22 -1.01 -16.76
C HIS A 38 24.81 -0.97 -17.38
N ILE A 39 23.75 -0.80 -16.58
CA ILE A 39 22.38 -0.59 -17.08
C ILE A 39 22.12 0.91 -17.18
N THR A 40 22.17 1.45 -18.40
CA THR A 40 21.89 2.87 -18.66
C THR A 40 20.40 3.16 -18.88
N LYS A 41 19.61 2.15 -19.27
CA LYS A 41 18.20 2.28 -19.63
C LYS A 41 17.35 1.16 -19.00
N PRO A 42 16.97 1.29 -17.72
CA PRO A 42 16.04 0.35 -17.09
C PRO A 42 14.70 0.34 -17.81
N LYS A 43 14.01 -0.81 -17.81
CA LYS A 43 12.72 -0.98 -18.50
C LYS A 43 11.54 -0.53 -17.64
N GLU A 44 11.65 -0.66 -16.33
CA GLU A 44 10.63 -0.26 -15.37
C GLU A 44 11.29 0.47 -14.20
N HIS A 45 10.71 1.59 -13.79
CA HIS A 45 11.03 2.29 -12.54
C HIS A 45 9.77 2.33 -11.69
N LYS A 46 9.80 1.59 -10.59
CA LYS A 46 8.70 1.51 -9.63
C LYS A 46 9.01 2.39 -8.43
N LYS A 47 8.11 3.32 -8.14
CA LYS A 47 8.19 4.22 -6.99
C LYS A 47 7.12 3.83 -5.98
N LEU A 48 7.50 3.78 -4.70
CA LEU A 48 6.57 3.58 -3.60
C LEU A 48 6.39 4.90 -2.86
N PHE A 49 5.15 5.21 -2.52
CA PHE A 49 4.79 6.42 -1.80
C PHE A 49 4.03 6.08 -0.53
N LEU A 50 4.25 6.88 0.50
CA LEU A 50 3.45 6.87 1.71
C LEU A 50 2.20 7.72 1.45
N VAL A 51 1.04 7.13 1.67
CA VAL A 51 -0.25 7.81 1.51
C VAL A 51 -0.88 7.92 2.89
N GLN A 52 -1.14 9.15 3.32
CA GLN A 52 -1.82 9.41 4.57
C GLN A 52 -3.32 9.27 4.36
N LEU A 53 -3.93 8.42 5.18
CA LEU A 53 -5.37 8.20 5.17
C LEU A 53 -6.06 9.20 6.10
N GLN A 54 -7.25 9.64 5.70
CA GLN A 54 -8.15 10.41 6.55
C GLN A 54 -8.69 9.52 7.69
N GLU A 55 -9.19 10.12 8.76
CA GLU A 55 -9.78 9.40 9.91
C GLU A 55 -10.86 8.39 9.48
N LYS A 56 -11.59 8.69 8.40
CA LYS A 56 -12.61 7.82 7.81
C LYS A 56 -12.46 7.81 6.30
N ALA A 57 -12.40 6.61 5.73
CA ALA A 57 -12.31 6.43 4.28
C ALA A 57 -13.14 5.22 3.83
N LEU A 58 -13.78 5.36 2.68
CA LEU A 58 -14.57 4.30 2.05
C LEU A 58 -13.80 3.77 0.84
N PHE A 59 -13.54 2.46 0.83
CA PHE A 59 -12.83 1.82 -0.27
C PHE A 59 -13.78 0.92 -1.07
N ALA A 60 -13.87 1.18 -2.37
CA ALA A 60 -14.56 0.31 -3.31
C ALA A 60 -13.58 -0.76 -3.81
N VAL A 61 -13.56 -1.91 -3.16
CA VAL A 61 -12.70 -3.04 -3.56
C VAL A 61 -13.40 -3.88 -4.63
N PRO A 62 -12.78 -4.13 -5.80
CA PRO A 62 -13.35 -5.02 -6.81
C PRO A 62 -13.56 -6.44 -6.26
N LYS A 63 -14.59 -7.14 -6.74
CA LYS A 63 -15.03 -8.44 -6.18
C LYS A 63 -13.96 -9.55 -6.22
N ASN A 64 -12.98 -9.45 -7.12
CA ASN A 64 -11.90 -10.40 -7.27
C ASN A 64 -10.69 -10.12 -6.35
N TYR A 65 -10.73 -9.03 -5.59
CA TYR A 65 -9.68 -8.65 -4.65
C TYR A 65 -10.21 -8.58 -3.22
N LYS A 66 -9.30 -8.80 -2.27
CA LYS A 66 -9.57 -8.66 -0.85
C LYS A 66 -8.58 -7.66 -0.28
N LEU A 67 -9.11 -6.63 0.37
CA LEU A 67 -8.29 -5.70 1.16
C LEU A 67 -7.99 -6.35 2.51
N VAL A 68 -6.71 -6.41 2.86
CA VAL A 68 -6.22 -6.99 4.12
C VAL A 68 -5.25 -6.02 4.78
N ALA A 69 -5.29 -5.95 6.10
CA ALA A 69 -4.31 -5.23 6.88
C ALA A 69 -3.26 -6.22 7.38
N ALA A 70 -2.04 -6.12 6.84
CA ALA A 70 -0.92 -6.96 7.24
C ALA A 70 -0.05 -6.21 8.27
N PRO A 71 0.17 -6.76 9.47
CA PRO A 71 1.08 -6.16 10.43
C PRO A 71 2.54 -6.27 9.94
N LEU A 72 3.38 -5.29 10.30
CA LEU A 72 4.77 -5.21 9.81
C LEU A 72 5.62 -6.45 10.14
N PHE A 73 5.36 -7.12 11.27
CA PHE A 73 6.11 -8.32 11.65
C PHE A 73 5.82 -9.52 10.74
N GLU A 74 4.66 -9.57 10.07
CA GLU A 74 4.32 -10.65 9.14
C GLU A 74 5.05 -10.49 7.80
N LEU A 75 5.32 -9.23 7.43
CA LEU A 75 6.02 -8.87 6.21
C LEU A 75 7.54 -9.00 6.36
N TYR A 76 8.07 -8.71 7.55
CA TYR A 76 9.51 -8.67 7.81
C TYR A 76 10.19 -10.00 7.45
N ASP A 77 11.18 -9.91 6.56
CA ASP A 77 11.97 -11.06 6.07
C ASP A 77 11.16 -12.19 5.42
N ASN A 78 9.92 -11.91 5.01
CA ASN A 78 9.03 -12.88 4.36
C ASN A 78 8.97 -12.69 2.83
N ALA A 79 10.13 -12.69 2.18
CA ALA A 79 10.23 -12.57 0.73
C ALA A 79 9.54 -13.71 -0.06
N PRO A 80 9.51 -14.98 0.41
CA PRO A 80 8.81 -16.05 -0.30
C PRO A 80 7.30 -15.86 -0.39
N GLY A 81 6.67 -15.27 0.64
CA GLY A 81 5.23 -15.03 0.66
C GLY A 81 4.82 -13.73 -0.01
N TYR A 82 5.55 -12.65 0.26
CA TYR A 82 5.16 -11.28 -0.12
C TYR A 82 6.02 -10.67 -1.25
N GLY A 83 7.09 -11.34 -1.64
CA GLY A 83 8.06 -10.81 -2.60
C GLY A 83 9.00 -9.77 -1.98
N PRO A 84 10.09 -9.41 -2.69
CA PRO A 84 11.19 -8.62 -2.13
C PRO A 84 10.83 -7.16 -1.81
N ILE A 85 9.82 -6.60 -2.48
CA ILE A 85 9.39 -5.21 -2.27
C ILE A 85 8.55 -5.09 -1.01
N ILE A 86 7.56 -5.97 -0.84
CA ILE A 86 6.63 -5.89 0.30
C ILE A 86 7.35 -6.34 1.58
N SER A 87 8.21 -7.35 1.51
CA SER A 87 8.95 -7.82 2.68
C SER A 87 9.99 -6.84 3.23
N SER A 88 10.39 -5.85 2.43
CA SER A 88 11.30 -4.77 2.85
C SER A 88 10.57 -3.52 3.35
N LEU A 89 9.24 -3.49 3.32
CA LEU A 89 8.44 -2.36 3.84
C LEU A 89 8.73 -2.04 5.30
N PRO A 90 8.88 -3.01 6.23
CA PRO A 90 9.17 -2.68 7.62
C PRO A 90 10.47 -1.87 7.78
N GLN A 91 11.50 -2.19 7.00
CA GLN A 91 12.78 -1.46 7.01
C GLN A 91 12.62 -0.06 6.43
N LEU A 92 11.85 0.10 5.35
CA LEU A 92 11.60 1.40 4.72
C LEU A 92 10.72 2.30 5.57
N LEU A 93 9.80 1.70 6.33
CA LEU A 93 8.91 2.42 7.23
C LEU A 93 9.59 2.75 8.55
N SER A 94 10.65 2.05 8.95
CA SER A 94 11.40 2.28 10.20
C SER A 94 11.86 3.73 10.40
N ARG A 95 12.14 4.46 9.31
CA ARG A 95 12.52 5.89 9.37
C ARG A 95 11.37 6.82 9.79
N TYR A 96 10.13 6.40 9.59
CA TYR A 96 8.95 7.16 9.97
C TYR A 96 8.58 6.80 11.41
N GLY A 97 8.47 7.80 12.27
CA GLY A 97 8.17 7.58 13.69
C GLY A 97 6.82 6.89 13.92
N LYS A 98 6.64 6.30 15.11
CA LYS A 98 5.40 5.64 15.57
C LYS A 98 4.13 6.44 15.25
N LEU A 99 4.19 7.77 15.30
CA LEU A 99 3.06 8.67 15.09
C LEU A 99 2.44 8.57 13.67
N HIS A 100 3.24 8.27 12.64
CA HIS A 100 2.74 8.14 11.26
C HIS A 100 2.21 6.74 10.96
N ILE A 101 2.80 5.71 11.59
CA ILE A 101 2.50 4.29 11.31
C ILE A 101 1.30 3.80 12.12
N LEU A 102 1.12 4.30 13.36
CA LEU A 102 0.06 3.82 14.28
C LEU A 102 -1.34 4.33 13.97
N ASN A 103 -1.50 5.36 13.14
CA ASN A 103 -2.83 5.81 12.72
C ASN A 103 -3.56 4.79 11.83
N CYS A 104 -2.86 3.76 11.37
CA CYS A 104 -3.42 2.74 10.50
C CYS A 104 -3.74 1.43 11.25
N GLN A 105 -4.44 1.51 12.39
CA GLN A 105 -5.10 0.32 12.94
C GLN A 105 -6.42 0.13 12.17
N ILE A 106 -6.31 -0.55 11.02
CA ILE A 106 -7.43 -0.86 10.14
C ILE A 106 -8.32 -1.91 10.80
N ASN A 107 -9.52 -1.51 11.26
CA ASN A 107 -10.55 -2.46 11.68
C ASN A 107 -11.51 -2.67 10.48
N ILE A 108 -11.34 -3.79 9.76
CA ILE A 108 -12.20 -4.13 8.62
C ILE A 108 -13.51 -4.70 9.16
N GLN A 109 -14.53 -3.88 9.36
CA GLN A 109 -15.89 -4.37 9.60
C GLN A 109 -16.54 -4.74 8.26
N SER A 110 -16.43 -6.01 7.88
CA SER A 110 -17.20 -6.57 6.76
C SER A 110 -18.66 -6.76 7.17
N HIS A 111 -19.50 -5.75 7.00
CA HIS A 111 -20.94 -5.96 7.10
C HIS A 111 -21.40 -6.75 5.87
N LEU A 112 -21.57 -8.06 6.08
CA LEU A 112 -22.01 -9.04 5.10
C LEU A 112 -23.46 -8.73 4.64
N ARG A 113 -23.62 -7.77 3.73
CA ARG A 113 -24.81 -7.68 2.87
C ARG A 113 -24.38 -7.66 1.43
N ARG A 114 -25.05 -8.48 0.62
CA ARG A 114 -24.81 -8.69 -0.81
C ARG A 114 -24.69 -7.31 -1.50
N GLY A 115 -23.51 -6.99 -2.02
CA GLY A 115 -23.20 -5.72 -2.68
C GLY A 115 -22.46 -4.67 -1.85
N SER A 116 -21.75 -5.07 -0.79
CA SER A 116 -21.20 -4.18 0.25
C SER A 116 -19.90 -3.48 -0.14
N SER A 117 -19.93 -2.15 -0.18
CA SER A 117 -18.74 -1.30 0.06
C SER A 117 -18.12 -1.66 1.40
N GLN A 118 -16.79 -1.74 1.47
CA GLN A 118 -16.09 -1.97 2.74
C GLN A 118 -15.87 -0.62 3.42
N ASN A 119 -16.46 -0.44 4.60
CA ASN A 119 -16.19 0.72 5.43
C ASN A 119 -14.95 0.42 6.27
N LEU A 120 -13.88 1.19 6.08
CA LEU A 120 -12.73 1.17 6.99
C LEU A 120 -12.95 2.25 8.05
N VAL A 121 -13.04 1.82 9.31
CA VAL A 121 -13.07 2.73 10.46
C VAL A 121 -11.70 2.66 11.13
N PHE A 122 -10.95 3.75 11.05
CA PHE A 122 -9.70 3.91 11.79
C PHE A 122 -10.06 4.39 13.19
N LYS A 123 -9.51 3.75 14.22
CA LYS A 123 -9.62 4.24 15.60
C LYS A 123 -8.25 4.74 16.04
N GLU A 124 -8.19 5.99 16.49
CA GLU A 124 -7.06 6.49 17.26
C GLU A 124 -6.93 5.65 18.54
N THR A 125 -5.74 5.13 18.78
CA THR A 125 -5.36 4.66 20.11
C THR A 125 -4.92 5.89 20.91
N LYS A 126 -5.74 6.30 21.88
CA LYS A 126 -5.32 7.19 22.95
C LYS A 126 -4.25 6.53 23.81
#